data_AF-A0A1A8LID7-F1
#
_entry.id   AF-A0A1A8LID7-F1
#
_cell.length_a   1.000
_cell.length_b   1.000
_cell.length_c   1.000
_cell.angle_alpha   90.00
_cell.angle_beta   90.00
_cell.angle_gamma   90.00
#
_symmetry.space_group_name_H-M   'P 1'
#
loop_
_entity.id
_entity.type
_entity.pdbx_description
1 polymer ?
#
loop_
_entity_poly.entity_id
_entity_poly.type
_entity_poly.pdbx_seq_one_letter_code
_entity_poly.pdbx_strand_id
1 'polypeptide(L)'
;NFDMVEVRDGAGTDSTLLAVLTGSKGPTQDLFSTANEMTVWFFTDSEGYGRGFRANFTCGVDLGSPAPCAAHQFQCQTGSCIQGTGFCDGVADCPDGSDEADCVLLQVNGSGH
;
A
#
# COMPACT_ATOMS: atom_id res chain seq x y z
N ASN A 1 -25.50 -17.08 -1.53
CA ASN A 1 -25.20 -15.74 -2.06
C ASN A 1 -24.83 -14.88 -0.85
N PHE A 2 -24.00 -13.84 -0.98
CA PHE A 2 -23.53 -13.07 0.18
C PHE A 2 -23.59 -11.57 -0.09
N ASP A 3 -23.94 -10.81 0.94
CA ASP A 3 -23.73 -9.38 0.96
C ASP A 3 -22.22 -9.06 0.87
N MET A 4 -21.88 -8.04 0.09
CA MET A 4 -20.49 -7.62 -0.10
C MET A 4 -20.34 -6.10 -0.14
N VAL A 5 -19.21 -5.62 0.37
CA VAL A 5 -18.76 -4.23 0.26
C VAL A 5 -17.54 -4.20 -0.65
N GLU A 6 -17.63 -3.49 -1.77
CA GLU A 6 -16.49 -3.18 -2.63
C GLU A 6 -15.93 -1.80 -2.30
N VAL A 7 -14.61 -1.69 -2.26
CA VAL A 7 -13.89 -0.44 -2.00
C VAL A 7 -12.91 -0.20 -3.14
N ARG A 8 -12.95 1.01 -3.73
CA ARG A 8 -12.14 1.38 -4.91
C ARG A 8 -11.39 2.70 -4.70
N ASP A 9 -10.19 2.75 -5.27
CA ASP A 9 -9.27 3.90 -5.29
C ASP A 9 -9.62 4.85 -6.45
N GLY A 10 -10.68 5.64 -6.27
CA GLY A 10 -11.20 6.57 -7.26
C GLY A 10 -12.73 6.64 -7.30
N ALA A 11 -13.25 7.50 -8.19
CA ALA A 11 -14.68 7.84 -8.28
C ALA A 11 -15.54 6.85 -9.09
N GLY A 12 -14.92 6.12 -10.02
CA GLY A 12 -15.62 5.34 -11.05
C GLY A 12 -15.60 3.82 -10.84
N THR A 13 -16.40 3.13 -11.65
CA THR A 13 -16.47 1.65 -11.74
C THR A 13 -15.15 1.03 -12.16
N ASP A 14 -14.36 1.79 -12.92
CA ASP A 14 -13.09 1.35 -13.51
C ASP A 14 -11.88 1.67 -12.61
N SER A 15 -12.13 2.29 -11.45
CA SER A 15 -11.09 2.61 -10.47
C SER A 15 -10.53 1.34 -9.84
N THR A 16 -9.25 1.37 -9.46
CA THR A 16 -8.52 0.24 -8.88
C THR A 16 -9.27 -0.34 -7.68
N LEU A 17 -9.47 -1.66 -7.67
CA LEU A 17 -10.15 -2.36 -6.59
C LEU A 17 -9.21 -2.52 -5.39
N LEU A 18 -9.54 -1.90 -4.26
CA LEU A 18 -8.77 -1.97 -3.01
C LEU A 18 -9.17 -3.18 -2.17
N ALA A 19 -10.47 -3.45 -2.05
CA ALA A 19 -10.97 -4.58 -1.27
C ALA A 19 -12.37 -5.04 -1.69
N VAL A 20 -12.64 -6.33 -1.48
CA VAL A 20 -13.98 -6.92 -1.46
C VAL A 20 -14.17 -7.55 -0.10
N LEU A 21 -15.11 -7.03 0.69
CA LEU A 21 -15.36 -7.45 2.05
C LEU A 21 -16.68 -8.20 2.14
N THR A 22 -16.69 -9.33 2.85
CA THR A 22 -17.88 -10.14 3.10
C THR A 22 -17.85 -10.71 4.51
N GLY A 23 -19.00 -11.18 4.99
CA GLY A 23 -19.16 -11.70 6.33
C GLY A 23 -19.03 -10.62 7.41
N SER A 24 -18.43 -10.96 8.54
CA SER A 24 -18.40 -10.12 9.75
C SER A 24 -17.02 -9.56 10.11
N LYS A 25 -15.98 -9.86 9.32
CA LYS A 25 -14.62 -9.36 9.54
C LYS A 25 -14.33 -8.20 8.59
N GLY A 26 -13.79 -7.12 9.14
CA GLY A 26 -13.26 -5.99 8.35
C GLY A 26 -11.89 -6.31 7.73
N PRO A 27 -11.28 -5.35 7.02
CA PRO A 27 -9.95 -5.51 6.45
C PRO A 27 -8.90 -5.64 7.57
N THR A 28 -7.79 -6.32 7.29
CA THR A 28 -6.68 -6.51 8.24
C THR A 28 -5.84 -5.25 8.45
N GLN A 29 -5.96 -4.28 7.53
CA GLN A 29 -5.30 -2.99 7.55
C GLN A 29 -6.28 -1.93 7.02
N ASP A 30 -6.03 -0.67 7.35
CA ASP A 30 -6.80 0.44 6.79
C ASP A 30 -6.59 0.55 5.27
N LEU A 31 -7.63 0.96 4.56
CA LEU A 31 -7.59 1.14 3.12
C LEU A 31 -7.36 2.61 2.81
N PHE A 32 -6.38 2.88 1.95
CA PHE A 32 -5.98 4.23 1.56
C PHE A 32 -6.24 4.43 0.08
N SER A 33 -6.83 5.58 -0.26
CA SER A 33 -6.98 6.03 -1.65
C SER A 33 -5.72 6.80 -2.04
N THR A 34 -5.16 6.50 -3.20
CA THR A 34 -4.13 7.32 -3.84
C THR A 34 -4.73 8.44 -4.69
N ALA A 35 -6.03 8.34 -4.98
CA ALA A 35 -6.82 9.38 -5.65
C ALA A 35 -7.41 10.41 -4.66
N ASN A 36 -7.98 11.47 -5.21
CA ASN A 36 -8.75 12.47 -4.45
C ASN A 36 -10.17 11.99 -4.08
N GLU A 37 -10.56 10.79 -4.51
CA GLU A 37 -11.88 10.20 -4.29
C GLU A 37 -11.75 8.72 -3.92
N MET A 38 -12.70 8.21 -3.15
CA MET A 38 -12.77 6.81 -2.76
C MET A 38 -14.22 6.35 -2.85
N THR A 39 -14.44 5.23 -3.54
CA THR A 39 -15.79 4.71 -3.77
C THR A 39 -16.03 3.48 -2.92
N VAL A 40 -17.15 3.47 -2.19
CA VAL A 40 -17.60 2.33 -1.39
C VAL A 40 -18.97 1.90 -1.89
N TRP A 41 -19.06 0.68 -2.40
CA TRP A 41 -20.30 0.10 -2.92
C TRP A 41 -20.75 -1.05 -2.04
N PHE A 42 -22.04 -1.05 -1.71
CA PHE A 42 -22.65 -2.13 -0.95
C PHE A 42 -23.64 -2.87 -1.83
N PHE A 43 -23.38 -4.16 -2.02
CA PHE A 43 -24.23 -5.06 -2.78
C PHE A 43 -24.90 -6.02 -1.81
N THR A 44 -26.23 -5.99 -1.80
CA THR A 44 -27.05 -6.89 -0.99
C THR A 44 -27.75 -7.89 -1.86
N ASP A 45 -28.00 -9.07 -1.32
CA ASP A 45 -28.95 -10.00 -1.92
C ASP A 45 -30.28 -10.06 -1.15
N SER A 46 -31.12 -11.04 -1.49
CA SER A 46 -32.44 -11.21 -0.89
C SER A 46 -32.46 -12.16 0.32
N GLU A 47 -31.31 -12.63 0.80
CA GLU A 47 -31.20 -13.69 1.81
C GLU A 47 -30.37 -13.26 3.03
N GLY A 48 -30.96 -13.34 4.22
CA GLY A 48 -30.29 -12.96 5.47
C GLY A 48 -30.38 -11.45 5.76
N TYR A 49 -30.37 -11.10 7.04
CA TYR A 49 -30.43 -9.71 7.50
C TYR A 49 -29.34 -9.47 8.54
N GLY A 50 -28.34 -8.69 8.15
CA GLY A 50 -27.29 -8.20 9.04
C GLY A 50 -27.50 -6.74 9.41
N ARG A 51 -26.64 -6.20 10.28
CA ARG A 51 -26.62 -4.74 10.56
C ARG A 51 -25.88 -3.93 9.48
N GLY A 52 -25.52 -4.56 8.36
CA GLY A 52 -24.66 -3.98 7.33
C GLY A 52 -23.24 -3.77 7.83
N PHE A 53 -22.63 -2.66 7.40
CA PHE A 53 -21.26 -2.29 7.75
C PHE A 53 -21.22 -0.91 8.42
N ARG A 54 -20.17 -0.67 9.19
CA ARG A 54 -19.81 0.65 9.70
C ARG A 54 -18.37 0.92 9.30
N ALA A 55 -18.13 2.03 8.62
CA ALA A 55 -16.81 2.51 8.28
C ALA A 55 -16.63 3.92 8.84
N ASN A 56 -15.42 4.22 9.30
CA ASN A 56 -14.98 5.58 9.58
C ASN A 56 -14.01 5.98 8.46
N PHE A 57 -13.96 7.28 8.16
CA PHE A 57 -13.03 7.83 7.19
C PHE A 57 -12.36 9.09 7.74
N THR A 58 -11.16 9.35 7.26
CA THR A 58 -10.39 10.57 7.51
C THR A 58 -9.72 10.99 6.21
N CYS A 59 -9.68 12.29 5.94
CA CYS A 59 -8.92 12.86 4.84
C CYS A 59 -7.70 13.61 5.39
N GLY A 60 -6.62 13.63 4.62
CA GLY A 60 -5.36 14.22 5.03
C GLY A 60 -4.30 14.04 3.96
N VAL A 61 -3.16 14.68 4.18
CA VAL A 61 -1.93 14.45 3.41
C VAL A 61 -1.19 13.27 4.01
N ASP A 62 -0.51 12.49 3.17
CA ASP A 62 0.36 11.37 3.56
C ASP A 62 -0.31 10.24 4.38
N LEU A 63 -1.65 10.10 4.29
CA LEU A 63 -2.36 8.97 4.90
C LEU A 63 -1.96 7.66 4.23
N GLY A 64 -1.56 6.67 5.03
CA GLY A 64 -1.08 5.38 4.53
C GLY A 64 0.36 5.41 4.03
N SER A 65 1.01 6.57 4.05
CA SER A 65 2.44 6.68 3.76
C SER A 65 3.24 6.20 4.97
N PRO A 66 4.29 5.38 4.78
CA PRO A 66 5.19 5.00 5.85
C PRO A 66 5.89 6.23 6.42
N ALA A 67 6.07 6.27 7.75
CA ALA A 67 6.80 7.34 8.40
C ALA A 67 8.21 7.47 7.78
N PRO A 68 8.69 8.70 7.53
CA PRO A 68 10.00 8.89 6.91
C PRO A 68 11.10 8.30 7.81
N CYS A 69 12.06 7.63 7.18
CA CYS A 69 13.21 7.07 7.87
C CYS A 69 14.10 8.16 8.48
N ALA A 70 15.00 7.77 9.39
CA ALA A 70 15.98 8.70 9.94
C ALA A 70 16.93 9.21 8.84
N ALA A 71 17.55 10.37 9.05
CA ALA A 71 18.38 11.05 8.03
C ALA A 71 19.57 10.23 7.48
N HIS A 72 19.97 9.14 8.12
CA HIS A 72 21.07 8.25 7.71
C HIS A 72 20.59 6.87 7.23
N GLN A 73 19.28 6.72 7.01
CA GLN A 73 18.63 5.49 6.57
C GLN A 73 18.05 5.67 5.17
N PHE A 74 18.00 4.56 4.43
CA PHE A 74 17.28 4.49 3.16
C PHE A 74 15.89 3.91 3.40
N GLN A 75 14.86 4.50 2.77
CA GLN A 75 13.49 4.04 2.86
C GLN A 75 13.14 3.17 1.66
N CYS A 76 12.91 1.89 1.90
CA CYS A 76 12.42 0.95 0.90
C CYS A 76 11.06 1.40 0.36
N GLN A 77 10.68 0.96 -0.84
CA GLN A 77 9.37 1.25 -1.42
C GLN A 77 8.22 0.63 -0.61
N THR A 78 8.46 -0.50 0.06
CA THR A 78 7.58 -1.09 1.09
C THR A 78 7.42 -0.23 2.36
N GLY A 79 8.24 0.80 2.54
CA GLY A 79 8.24 1.69 3.70
C GLY A 79 9.17 1.29 4.83
N SER A 80 9.84 0.12 4.74
CA SER A 80 10.85 -0.30 5.72
C SER A 80 12.11 0.57 5.61
N CYS A 81 12.87 0.66 6.71
CA CYS A 81 14.11 1.43 6.75
C CYS A 81 15.32 0.51 6.86
N ILE A 82 16.31 0.72 6.01
CA ILE A 82 17.63 0.08 6.09
C ILE A 82 18.71 1.12 6.39
N GLN A 83 19.90 0.68 6.76
CA GLN A 83 21.03 1.61 6.92
C GLN A 83 21.41 2.19 5.55
N GLY A 84 21.80 3.47 5.51
CA GLY A 84 22.20 4.10 4.24
C GLY A 84 23.40 3.43 3.55
N THR A 85 24.16 2.60 4.27
CA THR A 85 25.25 1.79 3.71
C THR A 85 24.78 0.58 2.90
N GLY A 86 23.52 0.15 3.08
CA GLY A 86 22.89 -0.94 2.32
C GLY A 86 22.17 -0.45 1.06
N PHE A 87 22.33 0.82 0.69
CA PHE A 87 21.83 1.34 -0.58
C PHE A 87 22.89 1.14 -1.67
N CYS A 88 22.55 0.40 -2.73
CA CYS A 88 23.46 0.08 -3.83
C CYS A 88 24.77 -0.58 -3.40
N ASP A 89 24.69 -1.50 -2.43
CA ASP A 89 25.83 -2.28 -1.96
C ASP A 89 25.95 -3.65 -2.66
N GLY A 90 24.99 -3.96 -3.54
CA GLY A 90 24.90 -5.22 -4.28
C GLY A 90 24.19 -6.33 -3.54
N VAL A 91 23.59 -6.05 -2.37
CA VAL A 91 22.78 -6.96 -1.58
C VAL A 91 21.37 -6.39 -1.46
N ALA A 92 20.35 -7.23 -1.71
CA ALA A 92 18.97 -6.82 -1.45
C ALA A 92 18.69 -6.87 0.05
N ASP A 93 18.82 -5.72 0.72
CA ASP A 93 18.45 -5.50 2.12
C ASP A 93 16.97 -5.12 2.26
N CYS A 94 16.40 -4.42 1.27
CA CYS A 94 14.97 -4.14 1.26
C CYS A 94 14.14 -5.41 0.95
N PRO A 95 12.96 -5.60 1.57
CA PRO A 95 12.09 -6.75 1.28
C PRO A 95 11.63 -6.85 -0.18
N ASP A 96 11.61 -5.71 -0.88
CA ASP A 96 11.24 -5.56 -2.29
C ASP A 96 12.46 -5.36 -3.21
N GLY A 97 13.70 -5.35 -2.67
CA GLY A 97 14.93 -5.09 -3.41
C GLY A 97 15.03 -3.67 -4.00
N SER A 98 14.22 -2.73 -3.50
CA SER A 98 14.17 -1.35 -4.03
C SER A 98 15.46 -0.55 -3.80
N ASP A 99 16.26 -0.96 -2.83
CA ASP A 99 17.62 -0.48 -2.57
C ASP A 99 18.62 -0.77 -3.69
N GLU A 100 18.37 -1.80 -4.51
CA GLU A 100 19.24 -2.21 -5.61
C GLU A 100 18.63 -1.97 -7.00
N ALA A 101 17.41 -1.42 -7.06
CA ALA A 101 16.63 -1.30 -8.29
C ALA A 101 17.07 -0.12 -9.19
N ASP A 102 17.58 0.97 -8.61
CA ASP A 102 17.99 2.20 -9.32
C ASP A 102 19.42 2.62 -8.96
N CYS A 103 20.35 1.67 -9.08
CA CYS A 103 21.77 1.92 -8.88
C CYS A 103 22.41 2.37 -10.18
N VAL A 104 22.92 3.60 -10.21
CA VAL A 104 23.77 4.05 -11.31
C VAL A 104 25.09 3.30 -11.23
N LEU A 105 25.19 2.21 -11.97
CA LEU A 105 26.47 1.56 -12.25
C LEU A 105 27.30 2.52 -13.12
N LEU A 106 28.06 3.39 -12.47
CA LEU A 106 29.22 3.97 -13.12
C LEU A 106 30.13 2.77 -13.45
N GLN A 107 30.10 2.31 -14.69
CA GLN A 107 31.09 1.37 -15.23
C GLN A 107 32.46 2.06 -15.22
N VAL A 108 33.04 2.20 -14.04
CA VAL A 108 34.46 2.47 -13.89
C VAL A 108 35.11 1.10 -13.98
N ASN A 109 35.70 0.82 -15.14
CA ASN A 109 36.62 -0.30 -15.31
C ASN A 109 37.70 -0.23 -14.21
N GLY A 110 37.59 -1.04 -13.15
CA GLY A 110 38.65 -1.17 -12.16
C GLY A 110 38.17 -1.53 -10.75
N SER A 111 38.23 -2.83 -10.45
CA SER A 111 38.58 -3.47 -9.16
C SER A 111 38.60 -2.63 -7.88
N GLY A 112 37.81 -3.07 -6.89
CA GLY A 112 37.91 -2.61 -5.50
C GLY A 112 37.24 -3.58 -4.51
N HIS A 113 37.79 -4.79 -4.39
CA HIS A 113 37.75 -5.62 -3.18
C HIS A 113 39.17 -5.67 -2.62
#